data_AF-A0A2H3EWV8-F1
#
_entry.id   AF-A0A2H3EWV8-F1
#
_cell.length_a   1.000
_cell.length_b   1.000
_cell.length_c   1.000
_cell.angle_alpha   90.00
_cell.angle_beta   90.00
_cell.angle_gamma   90.00
#
_symmetry.space_group_name_H-M   'P 1'
#
loop_
_entity.id
_entity.type
_entity.pdbx_description
1 polymer ?
#
loop_
_entity_poly.entity_id
_entity_poly.type
_entity_poly.pdbx_seq_one_letter_code
_entity_poly.pdbx_strand_id
1 'polypeptide(L)'
;MESSNPSCTVCQKTAGEDCDIKQCSACKTRRYCSIDCQRADWPTHKRECNKGEKWYDCHRLCQDGSEHFGDLELITWKCPTDGTGWGNVFVEEEEYMKKKFTEEFGGDLKKLFDNWPQAFRWRCCGMDGSMTWGCDHHGTGIKPCTCDFCKMGEPLPDNIYFEQSAERMGFTLPRGPDPRSRNPLTGPLLGMMRDITALFDEQR
;
A
#
# COMPACT_ATOMS: atom_id res chain seq x y z
N MET A 1 26.87 14.29 -14.55
CA MET A 1 25.55 14.59 -13.97
C MET A 1 25.81 15.42 -12.72
N GLU A 2 25.53 16.72 -12.75
CA GLU A 2 25.81 17.62 -11.63
C GLU A 2 24.98 17.23 -10.40
N SER A 3 25.68 16.83 -9.34
CA SER A 3 25.14 16.65 -8.00
C SER A 3 24.79 18.03 -7.43
N SER A 4 23.56 18.47 -7.61
CA SER A 4 23.07 19.68 -6.96
C SER A 4 22.96 19.43 -5.45
N ASN A 5 23.82 20.12 -4.67
CA ASN A 5 23.74 20.06 -3.22
C ASN A 5 22.36 20.55 -2.75
N PRO A 6 21.69 19.83 -1.84
CA PRO A 6 20.39 20.25 -1.34
C PRO A 6 20.53 21.61 -0.65
N SER A 7 19.60 22.51 -0.92
CA SER A 7 19.59 23.87 -0.37
C SER A 7 18.27 24.20 0.31
N CYS A 8 18.33 25.13 1.28
CA CYS A 8 17.18 25.63 1.98
C CYS A 8 16.31 26.49 1.06
N THR A 9 15.00 26.27 1.08
CA THR A 9 14.04 26.98 0.22
C THR A 9 13.92 28.46 0.61
N VAL A 10 14.14 28.78 1.89
CA VAL A 10 13.95 30.14 2.43
C VAL A 10 15.23 30.96 2.35
N CYS A 11 16.33 30.43 2.86
CA CYS A 11 17.59 31.17 2.99
C CYS A 11 18.68 30.72 2.02
N GLN A 12 18.39 29.74 1.15
CA GLN A 12 19.30 29.23 0.11
C GLN A 12 20.63 28.64 0.60
N LYS A 13 20.82 28.50 1.92
CA LYS A 13 21.96 27.76 2.48
C LYS A 13 21.99 26.34 1.94
N THR A 14 23.13 25.94 1.40
CA THR A 14 23.40 24.58 0.93
C THR A 14 23.82 23.68 2.09
N ALA A 15 23.58 22.37 1.95
CA ALA A 15 24.10 21.40 2.90
C ALA A 15 25.64 21.48 3.00
N GLY A 16 26.15 21.41 4.23
CA GLY A 16 27.56 21.46 4.58
C GLY A 16 27.79 20.79 5.94
N GLU A 17 29.05 20.72 6.40
CA GLU A 17 29.44 19.99 7.62
C GLU A 17 28.66 20.43 8.88
N ASP A 18 28.23 21.70 8.95
CA ASP A 18 27.49 22.28 10.09
C ASP A 18 25.98 22.47 9.83
N CYS A 19 25.47 22.08 8.65
CA CYS A 19 24.11 22.38 8.26
C CYS A 19 23.48 21.22 7.47
N ASP A 20 22.65 20.45 8.18
CA ASP A 20 21.82 19.42 7.57
C ASP A 20 20.52 20.02 7.01
N ILE A 21 20.24 19.73 5.75
CA ILE A 21 19.06 20.23 5.05
C ILE A 21 17.95 19.18 5.14
N LYS A 22 16.95 19.46 5.97
CA LYS A 22 15.83 18.56 6.22
C LYS A 22 14.68 18.81 5.26
N GLN A 23 13.99 17.75 4.86
CA GLN A 23 12.75 17.85 4.11
C GLN A 23 11.56 18.10 5.04
N CYS A 24 10.54 18.78 4.53
CA CYS A 24 9.25 18.85 5.21
C CYS A 24 8.72 17.43 5.48
N SER A 25 8.39 17.12 6.74
CA SER A 25 7.99 15.77 7.13
C SER A 25 6.70 15.28 6.47
N ALA A 26 5.78 16.21 6.16
CA ALA A 26 4.50 15.89 5.53
C ALA A 26 4.66 15.64 4.03
N CYS A 27 5.06 16.64 3.25
CA CYS A 27 5.08 16.55 1.79
C CYS A 27 6.40 16.07 1.19
N LYS A 28 7.51 16.09 1.94
CA LYS A 28 8.88 15.78 1.49
C LYS A 28 9.41 16.62 0.30
N THR A 29 8.66 17.61 -0.19
CA THR A 29 9.02 18.42 -1.38
C THR A 29 9.89 19.64 -1.04
N ARG A 30 9.56 20.38 0.03
CA ARG A 30 10.33 21.55 0.47
C ARG A 30 11.47 21.15 1.40
N ARG A 31 12.56 21.91 1.35
CA ARG A 31 13.79 21.68 2.12
C ARG A 31 14.16 22.88 2.97
N TYR A 32 14.57 22.64 4.22
CA TYR A 32 14.87 23.67 5.22
C TYR A 32 16.13 23.34 6.02
N CYS A 33 16.95 24.35 6.30
CA CYS A 33 18.10 24.19 7.19
C CYS A 33 17.72 24.22 8.69
N SER A 34 16.52 24.68 9.03
CA SER A 34 16.04 24.80 10.41
C SER A 34 14.53 24.87 10.49
N ILE A 35 13.99 24.63 11.69
CA ILE A 35 12.56 24.79 11.98
C ILE A 35 12.09 26.24 11.80
N ASP A 36 12.96 27.22 12.00
CA ASP A 36 12.63 28.63 11.79
C ASP A 36 12.38 28.94 10.31
N CYS A 37 13.21 28.38 9.42
CA CYS A 37 12.98 28.49 7.98
C CYS A 37 11.68 27.77 7.57
N GLN A 38 11.38 26.61 8.16
CA GLN A 38 10.11 25.93 7.91
C GLN A 38 8.90 26.78 8.37
N ARG A 39 8.97 27.38 9.57
CA ARG A 39 7.91 28.24 10.12
C ARG A 39 7.72 29.51 9.29
N ALA A 40 8.80 30.10 8.78
CA ALA A 40 8.75 31.28 7.92
C ALA A 40 8.07 30.99 6.57
N ASP A 41 8.33 29.81 5.98
CA ASP A 41 7.68 29.38 4.72
C ASP A 41 6.24 28.86 4.94
N TRP A 42 5.85 28.51 6.17
CA TRP A 42 4.57 27.83 6.44
C TRP A 42 3.32 28.53 5.88
N PRO A 43 3.15 29.86 5.96
CA PRO A 43 1.96 30.54 5.43
C PRO A 43 1.76 30.32 3.92
N THR A 44 2.85 30.28 3.15
CA THR A 44 2.84 30.06 1.70
C THR A 44 2.88 28.58 1.35
N HIS A 45 3.63 27.79 2.12
CA HIS A 45 3.81 26.36 1.91
C HIS A 45 2.58 25.53 2.24
N LYS A 46 1.83 25.83 3.32
CA LYS A 46 0.75 24.97 3.86
C LYS A 46 -0.24 24.48 2.81
N ARG A 47 -0.65 25.37 1.89
CA ARG A 47 -1.61 25.04 0.83
C ARG A 47 -1.05 24.05 -0.19
N GLU A 48 0.25 24.05 -0.43
CA GLU A 48 0.95 23.12 -1.33
C GLU A 48 1.40 21.86 -0.61
N CYS A 49 1.76 21.98 0.68
CA CYS A 49 2.15 20.88 1.55
C CYS A 49 1.09 19.77 1.55
N ASN A 50 -0.18 20.16 1.73
CA ASN A 50 -1.30 19.24 1.81
C ASN A 50 -1.79 18.72 0.45
N LYS A 51 -1.25 19.19 -0.68
CA LYS A 51 -1.65 18.68 -2.01
C LYS A 51 -1.00 17.33 -2.34
N GLY A 52 0.10 16.98 -1.66
CA GLY A 52 0.80 15.72 -1.87
C GLY A 52 0.31 14.58 -1.00
N GLU A 53 -0.34 14.87 0.13
CA GLU A 53 -0.79 13.87 1.09
C GLU A 53 -2.17 13.34 0.69
N LYS A 54 -2.23 12.06 0.34
CA LYS A 54 -3.52 11.38 0.16
C LYS A 54 -4.11 11.18 1.55
N TRP A 55 -5.43 11.35 1.67
CA TRP A 55 -6.13 11.18 2.95
C TRP A 55 -5.89 9.81 3.60
N TYR A 56 -5.56 8.80 2.79
CA TYR A 56 -5.28 7.43 3.21
C TYR A 56 -3.81 7.13 3.49
N ASP A 57 -2.89 8.09 3.33
CA ASP A 57 -1.46 7.84 3.56
C ASP A 57 -1.17 7.41 5.00
N CYS A 58 -1.98 7.84 5.97
CA CYS A 58 -1.88 7.42 7.37
C CYS A 58 -2.27 5.95 7.62
N HIS A 59 -2.89 5.27 6.65
CA HIS A 59 -3.33 3.88 6.74
C HIS A 59 -2.39 2.90 6.01
N ARG A 60 -1.26 3.38 5.48
CA ARG A 60 -0.34 2.54 4.68
C ARG A 60 0.45 1.53 5.50
N LEU A 61 0.82 1.89 6.74
CA LEU A 61 1.67 1.06 7.58
C LEU A 61 0.87 -0.09 8.19
N CYS A 62 1.29 -1.31 7.90
CA CYS A 62 0.73 -2.53 8.44
C CYS A 62 1.32 -2.84 9.83
N GLN A 63 0.60 -3.67 10.60
CA GLN A 63 0.99 -4.09 11.95
C GLN A 63 2.27 -4.94 11.95
N ASP A 64 2.54 -5.67 10.87
CA ASP A 64 3.75 -6.47 10.65
C ASP A 64 4.97 -5.63 10.20
N GLY A 65 4.81 -4.32 10.08
CA GLY A 65 5.85 -3.38 9.61
C GLY A 65 6.01 -3.31 8.09
N SER A 66 5.20 -4.04 7.33
CA SER A 66 5.05 -3.83 5.88
C SER A 66 4.28 -2.54 5.59
N GLU A 67 4.31 -2.06 4.35
CA GLU A 67 3.67 -0.80 3.96
C GLU A 67 3.07 -0.89 2.56
N HIS A 68 1.81 -0.45 2.42
CA HIS A 68 1.15 -0.29 1.13
C HIS A 68 1.67 0.94 0.38
N PHE A 69 2.17 0.78 -0.84
CA PHE A 69 2.60 1.90 -1.69
C PHE A 69 1.60 2.28 -2.80
N GLY A 70 0.54 1.49 -2.97
CA GLY A 70 -0.50 1.72 -3.98
C GLY A 70 -1.51 2.78 -3.55
N ASP A 71 -2.37 3.19 -4.48
CA ASP A 71 -3.53 4.01 -4.13
C ASP A 71 -4.58 3.13 -3.44
N LEU A 72 -5.30 3.72 -2.49
CA LEU A 72 -6.52 3.13 -1.93
C LEU A 72 -7.70 3.48 -2.83
N GLU A 73 -8.38 2.46 -3.34
CA GLU A 73 -9.45 2.58 -4.34
C GLU A 73 -10.77 2.04 -3.78
N LEU A 74 -11.85 2.80 -3.94
CA LEU A 74 -13.20 2.36 -3.57
C LEU A 74 -13.69 1.29 -4.57
N ILE A 75 -14.18 0.17 -4.05
CA ILE A 75 -14.79 -0.88 -4.84
C ILE A 75 -16.18 -0.41 -5.28
N THR A 76 -16.38 -0.27 -6.59
CA THR A 76 -17.61 0.28 -7.18
C THR A 76 -18.27 -0.66 -8.19
N TRP A 77 -17.70 -1.84 -8.38
CA TRP A 77 -18.19 -2.89 -9.28
C TRP A 77 -18.87 -4.01 -8.49
N LYS A 78 -19.56 -4.89 -9.22
CA LYS A 78 -20.14 -6.11 -8.69
C LYS A 78 -19.17 -7.27 -8.88
N CYS A 79 -19.00 -8.09 -7.85
CA CYS A 79 -18.26 -9.35 -7.89
C CYS A 79 -19.26 -10.51 -7.86
N PRO A 80 -19.49 -11.21 -8.99
CA PRO A 80 -20.42 -12.35 -9.01
C PRO A 80 -19.98 -13.51 -8.11
N THR A 81 -18.68 -13.73 -7.95
CA THR A 81 -18.12 -14.81 -7.14
C THR A 81 -18.43 -14.63 -5.67
N ASP A 82 -18.27 -13.40 -5.16
CA ASP A 82 -18.50 -13.07 -3.74
C ASP A 82 -19.95 -12.65 -3.47
N GLY A 83 -20.73 -12.37 -4.52
CA GLY A 83 -22.07 -11.79 -4.39
C GLY A 83 -22.04 -10.35 -3.85
N THR A 84 -20.95 -9.62 -4.06
CA THR A 84 -20.76 -8.26 -3.54
C THR A 84 -20.93 -7.18 -4.62
N GLY A 85 -21.20 -5.95 -4.17
CA GLY A 85 -21.44 -4.78 -4.99
C GLY A 85 -20.71 -3.53 -4.50
N TRP A 86 -21.32 -2.37 -4.69
CA TRP A 86 -20.72 -1.08 -4.32
C TRP A 86 -20.33 -1.02 -2.84
N GLY A 87 -19.08 -0.66 -2.54
CA GLY A 87 -18.56 -0.62 -1.18
C GLY A 87 -18.28 -2.00 -0.57
N ASN A 88 -18.12 -3.02 -1.42
CA ASN A 88 -17.82 -4.40 -1.02
C ASN A 88 -18.81 -4.97 0.02
N VAL A 89 -20.08 -4.59 -0.09
CA VAL A 89 -21.19 -5.20 0.66
C VAL A 89 -21.92 -6.18 -0.24
N PHE A 90 -22.79 -7.02 0.32
CA PHE A 90 -23.67 -7.87 -0.49
C PHE A 90 -24.51 -7.02 -1.46
N VAL A 91 -24.79 -7.55 -2.65
CA VAL A 91 -25.50 -6.81 -3.70
C VAL A 91 -26.86 -6.29 -3.21
N GLU A 92 -27.53 -6.99 -2.31
CA GLU A 92 -28.79 -6.60 -1.71
C GLU A 92 -28.66 -5.36 -0.79
N GLU A 93 -27.47 -5.11 -0.27
CA GLU A 93 -27.17 -4.01 0.68
C GLU A 93 -26.53 -2.78 0.00
N GLU A 94 -26.19 -2.87 -1.30
CA GLU A 94 -25.43 -1.83 -1.98
C GLU A 94 -26.16 -0.46 -2.01
N GLU A 95 -27.49 -0.47 -2.12
CA GLU A 95 -28.30 0.76 -2.12
C GLU A 95 -28.35 1.42 -0.75
N TYR A 96 -28.40 0.62 0.32
CA TYR A 96 -28.28 1.13 1.69
C TYR A 96 -26.90 1.78 1.90
N MET A 97 -25.84 1.10 1.45
CA MET A 97 -24.47 1.57 1.62
C MET A 97 -24.20 2.87 0.82
N LYS A 98 -24.72 2.98 -0.42
CA LYS A 98 -24.68 4.23 -1.20
C LYS A 98 -25.40 5.38 -0.51
N LYS A 99 -26.61 5.13 0.03
CA LYS A 99 -27.39 6.12 0.76
C LYS A 99 -26.68 6.59 2.02
N LYS A 100 -26.11 5.65 2.78
CA LYS A 100 -25.29 5.96 3.97
C LYS A 100 -24.09 6.84 3.61
N PHE A 101 -23.41 6.52 2.51
CA PHE A 101 -22.29 7.32 2.02
C PHE A 101 -22.69 8.76 1.66
N THR A 102 -23.80 8.95 0.94
CA THR A 102 -24.23 10.29 0.54
C THR A 102 -24.86 11.09 1.68
N GLU A 103 -25.72 10.48 2.48
CA GLU A 103 -26.51 11.19 3.50
C GLU A 103 -25.79 11.32 4.84
N GLU A 104 -25.15 10.25 5.35
CA GLU A 104 -24.49 10.28 6.66
C GLU A 104 -23.04 10.76 6.56
N PHE A 105 -22.30 10.28 5.55
CA PHE A 105 -20.90 10.66 5.37
C PHE A 105 -20.71 11.89 4.48
N GLY A 106 -21.74 12.34 3.77
CA GLY A 106 -21.67 13.53 2.90
C GLY A 106 -20.77 13.33 1.68
N GLY A 107 -20.61 12.08 1.22
CA GLY A 107 -19.70 11.73 0.12
C GLY A 107 -18.21 11.74 0.51
N ASP A 108 -17.88 11.76 1.80
CA ASP A 108 -16.50 11.79 2.30
C ASP A 108 -15.90 10.37 2.36
N LEU A 109 -14.92 10.10 1.49
CA LEU A 109 -14.24 8.79 1.43
C LEU A 109 -13.49 8.44 2.72
N LYS A 110 -12.94 9.44 3.42
CA LYS A 110 -12.23 9.19 4.68
C LYS A 110 -13.21 8.71 5.74
N LYS A 111 -14.37 9.35 5.85
CA LYS A 111 -15.41 8.90 6.81
C LYS A 111 -15.93 7.52 6.47
N LEU A 112 -16.11 7.22 5.18
CA LEU A 112 -16.49 5.87 4.75
C LEU A 112 -15.42 4.85 5.17
N PHE A 113 -14.14 5.13 4.94
CA PHE A 113 -13.04 4.26 5.32
C PHE A 113 -12.93 4.06 6.83
N ASP A 114 -13.04 5.15 7.61
CA ASP A 114 -12.98 5.09 9.07
C ASP A 114 -14.09 4.18 9.66
N ASN A 115 -15.22 3.99 8.94
CA ASN A 115 -16.35 3.17 9.38
C ASN A 115 -16.44 1.79 8.68
N TRP A 116 -15.97 1.68 7.44
CA TRP A 116 -16.12 0.52 6.58
C TRP A 116 -14.90 0.37 5.64
N PRO A 117 -13.71 0.09 6.18
CA PRO A 117 -12.46 0.09 5.42
C PRO A 117 -12.41 -0.96 4.30
N GLN A 118 -13.13 -2.08 4.46
CA GLN A 118 -13.25 -3.14 3.44
C GLN A 118 -14.02 -2.72 2.18
N ALA A 119 -14.67 -1.55 2.17
CA ALA A 119 -15.18 -0.96 0.92
C ALA A 119 -14.07 -0.64 -0.07
N PHE A 120 -12.83 -0.55 0.40
CA PHE A 120 -11.69 -0.15 -0.41
C PHE A 120 -10.76 -1.34 -0.64
N ARG A 121 -9.92 -1.21 -1.68
CA ARG A 121 -8.80 -2.09 -1.94
C ARG A 121 -7.50 -1.31 -2.09
N TRP A 122 -6.40 -1.91 -1.70
CA TRP A 122 -5.06 -1.41 -1.99
C TRP A 122 -4.60 -1.87 -3.36
N ARG A 123 -4.40 -0.95 -4.30
CA ARG A 123 -3.89 -1.27 -5.64
C ARG A 123 -2.41 -1.69 -5.69
N CYS A 124 -1.73 -1.94 -4.58
CA CYS A 124 -0.37 -2.48 -4.62
C CYS A 124 -0.35 -4.01 -4.50
N CYS A 125 -1.28 -4.56 -3.73
CA CYS A 125 -1.35 -5.99 -3.40
C CYS A 125 -2.74 -6.60 -3.65
N GLY A 126 -3.76 -5.80 -3.95
CA GLY A 126 -5.13 -6.26 -4.12
C GLY A 126 -5.76 -6.79 -2.84
N MET A 127 -5.28 -6.35 -1.67
CA MET A 127 -5.90 -6.63 -0.38
C MET A 127 -6.98 -5.58 -0.08
N ASP A 128 -7.96 -5.95 0.72
CA ASP A 128 -8.99 -5.01 1.16
C ASP A 128 -8.40 -3.96 2.10
N GLY A 129 -9.07 -2.81 2.22
CA GLY A 129 -8.59 -1.67 3.00
C GLY A 129 -8.54 -1.92 4.51
N SER A 130 -9.21 -2.97 5.01
CA SER A 130 -9.19 -3.36 6.42
C SER A 130 -8.02 -4.29 6.77
N MET A 131 -7.43 -4.96 5.77
CA MET A 131 -6.25 -5.80 5.96
C MET A 131 -5.03 -4.94 6.28
N THR A 132 -4.54 -5.08 7.52
CA THR A 132 -3.38 -4.34 8.05
C THR A 132 -2.18 -5.26 8.28
N TRP A 133 -2.08 -6.36 7.54
CA TRP A 133 -0.98 -7.33 7.59
C TRP A 133 -0.80 -7.99 6.23
N GLY A 134 0.34 -8.63 6.01
CA GLY A 134 0.57 -9.49 4.85
C GLY A 134 0.69 -8.73 3.53
N CYS A 135 1.05 -7.44 3.57
CA CYS A 135 1.27 -6.66 2.36
C CYS A 135 2.61 -7.05 1.71
N ASP A 136 2.57 -8.16 0.98
CA ASP A 136 3.71 -8.67 0.24
C ASP A 136 3.56 -8.37 -1.26
N HIS A 137 4.59 -7.72 -1.78
CA HIS A 137 4.63 -7.25 -3.16
C HIS A 137 5.63 -8.12 -3.90
N HIS A 138 5.17 -9.00 -4.77
CA HIS A 138 6.01 -10.01 -5.42
C HIS A 138 6.89 -9.43 -6.54
N GLY A 139 7.79 -8.50 -6.19
CA GLY A 139 8.75 -7.85 -7.10
C GLY A 139 8.46 -6.38 -7.41
N THR A 140 7.28 -5.87 -7.07
CA THR A 140 6.91 -4.45 -7.29
C THR A 140 7.08 -3.58 -6.06
N GLY A 141 7.35 -4.17 -4.91
CA GLY A 141 7.57 -3.45 -3.65
C GLY A 141 8.89 -2.70 -3.61
N ILE A 142 8.91 -1.65 -2.80
CA ILE A 142 10.14 -0.88 -2.49
C ILE A 142 11.18 -1.79 -1.84
N LYS A 143 10.73 -2.70 -0.96
CA LYS A 143 11.57 -3.71 -0.29
C LYS A 143 11.42 -5.08 -0.99
N PRO A 144 12.44 -5.95 -0.89
CA PRO A 144 12.31 -7.35 -1.31
C PRO A 144 11.15 -8.02 -0.58
N CYS A 145 10.33 -8.79 -1.31
CA CYS A 145 9.26 -9.61 -0.73
C CYS A 145 9.82 -10.61 0.29
N THR A 146 9.08 -10.90 1.36
CA THR A 146 9.56 -11.81 2.41
C THR A 146 8.88 -13.18 2.40
N CYS A 147 7.92 -13.41 1.50
CA CYS A 147 7.22 -14.68 1.39
C CYS A 147 8.11 -15.83 0.92
N ASP A 148 7.71 -17.06 1.28
CA ASP A 148 8.48 -18.27 0.98
C ASP A 148 8.59 -18.55 -0.53
N PHE A 149 7.55 -18.26 -1.33
CA PHE A 149 7.58 -18.44 -2.78
C PHE A 149 8.69 -17.60 -3.42
N CYS A 150 8.78 -16.32 -3.07
CA CYS A 150 9.84 -15.44 -3.55
C CYS A 150 11.23 -15.87 -3.06
N LYS A 151 11.35 -16.38 -1.82
CA LYS A 151 12.61 -16.94 -1.28
C LYS A 151 13.06 -18.18 -2.03
N MET A 152 12.13 -19.05 -2.40
CA MET A 152 12.35 -20.24 -3.22
C MET A 152 12.70 -19.88 -4.68
N GLY A 153 12.34 -18.67 -5.13
CA GLY A 153 12.45 -18.30 -6.54
C GLY A 153 11.34 -18.89 -7.38
N GLU A 154 10.19 -19.16 -6.78
CA GLU A 154 9.00 -19.72 -7.43
C GLU A 154 7.87 -18.68 -7.47
N PRO A 155 7.06 -18.66 -8.54
CA PRO A 155 5.88 -17.81 -8.60
C PRO A 155 4.79 -18.30 -7.63
N LEU A 156 3.81 -17.45 -7.33
CA LEU A 156 2.61 -17.87 -6.59
C LEU A 156 1.88 -19.01 -7.32
N PRO A 157 1.33 -20.00 -6.60
CA PRO A 157 0.46 -21.04 -7.15
C PRO A 157 -0.79 -20.47 -7.86
N ASP A 158 -1.32 -21.21 -8.83
CA ASP A 158 -2.48 -20.80 -9.64
C ASP A 158 -3.72 -20.53 -8.80
N ASN A 159 -4.02 -21.38 -7.81
CA ASN A 159 -5.18 -21.21 -6.93
C ASN A 159 -5.13 -19.91 -6.11
N ILE A 160 -3.93 -19.47 -5.73
CA ILE A 160 -3.74 -18.21 -5.01
C ILE A 160 -3.75 -17.04 -6.00
N TYR A 161 -3.06 -17.15 -7.13
CA TYR A 161 -2.92 -16.04 -8.08
C TYR A 161 -4.21 -15.72 -8.84
N PHE A 162 -4.99 -16.74 -9.19
CA PHE A 162 -6.25 -16.61 -9.93
C PHE A 162 -7.49 -16.56 -9.04
N GLU A 163 -7.32 -16.45 -7.72
CA GLU A 163 -8.43 -16.22 -6.79
C GLU A 163 -9.24 -15.00 -7.23
N GLN A 164 -10.54 -15.21 -7.44
CA GLN A 164 -11.46 -14.17 -7.87
C GLN A 164 -12.15 -13.58 -6.65
N SER A 165 -11.75 -12.36 -6.30
CA SER A 165 -12.40 -11.56 -5.27
C SER A 165 -12.68 -10.16 -5.76
N ALA A 166 -13.60 -9.45 -5.10
CA ALA A 166 -13.94 -8.07 -5.44
C ALA A 166 -12.70 -7.16 -5.48
N GLU A 167 -11.74 -7.33 -4.57
CA GLU A 167 -10.52 -6.55 -4.46
C GLU A 167 -9.57 -6.82 -5.64
N ARG A 168 -9.59 -8.03 -6.21
CA ARG A 168 -8.66 -8.43 -7.28
C ARG A 168 -9.22 -8.23 -8.69
N MET A 169 -10.53 -8.03 -8.83
CA MET A 169 -11.16 -7.85 -10.14
C MET A 169 -10.59 -6.68 -10.94
N GLY A 170 -10.24 -6.94 -12.20
CA GLY A 170 -9.67 -5.92 -13.09
C GLY A 170 -8.29 -5.43 -12.68
N PHE A 171 -7.61 -6.14 -11.77
CA PHE A 171 -6.28 -5.81 -11.31
C PHE A 171 -5.26 -6.87 -11.76
N THR A 172 -4.14 -6.42 -12.35
CA THR A 172 -3.03 -7.31 -12.73
C THR A 172 -1.93 -7.20 -11.69
N LEU A 173 -1.86 -8.17 -10.80
CA LEU A 173 -0.81 -8.25 -9.78
C LEU A 173 0.42 -8.98 -10.31
N PRO A 174 1.64 -8.65 -9.86
CA PRO A 174 2.80 -9.49 -10.10
C PRO A 174 2.60 -10.84 -9.43
N ARG A 175 2.89 -11.91 -10.17
CA ARG A 175 2.87 -13.29 -9.65
C ARG A 175 4.13 -13.65 -8.86
N GLY A 176 5.17 -12.82 -8.95
CA GLY A 176 6.51 -13.16 -8.47
C GLY A 176 7.22 -14.19 -9.36
N PRO A 177 8.35 -14.75 -8.89
CA PRO A 177 9.03 -14.40 -7.64
C PRO A 177 9.69 -13.01 -7.71
N ASP A 178 9.88 -12.37 -6.56
CA ASP A 178 10.76 -11.21 -6.46
C ASP A 178 12.23 -11.67 -6.57
N PRO A 179 12.98 -11.29 -7.61
CA PRO A 179 14.36 -11.75 -7.78
C PRO A 179 15.30 -11.31 -6.64
N ARG A 180 14.96 -10.22 -5.94
CA ARG A 180 15.74 -9.68 -4.82
C ARG A 180 15.60 -10.53 -3.55
N SER A 181 14.58 -11.38 -3.49
CA SER A 181 14.23 -12.19 -2.31
C SER A 181 14.81 -13.59 -2.35
N ARG A 182 15.32 -14.03 -3.51
CA ARG A 182 15.82 -15.39 -3.70
C ARG A 182 16.96 -15.67 -2.73
N ASN A 183 16.82 -16.72 -1.92
CA ASN A 183 17.84 -17.15 -0.98
C ASN A 183 18.32 -18.57 -1.34
N PRO A 184 19.57 -18.74 -1.81
CA PRO A 184 20.07 -20.04 -2.25
C PRO A 184 20.27 -21.05 -1.11
N LEU A 185 20.34 -20.61 0.15
CA LEU A 185 20.50 -21.49 1.31
C LEU A 185 19.15 -21.94 1.88
N THR A 186 18.18 -21.03 2.00
CA THR A 186 16.87 -21.34 2.60
C THR A 186 15.81 -21.78 1.60
N GLY A 187 15.95 -21.41 0.32
CA GLY A 187 15.01 -21.77 -0.74
C GLY A 187 14.77 -23.29 -0.86
N PRO A 188 15.82 -24.13 -0.99
CA PRO A 188 15.64 -25.58 -1.09
C PRO A 188 14.95 -26.19 0.13
N LEU A 189 15.29 -25.74 1.34
CA LEU A 189 14.69 -26.23 2.58
C LEU A 189 13.20 -25.91 2.66
N LEU A 190 12.81 -24.68 2.30
CA LEU A 190 11.41 -24.26 2.29
C LEU A 190 10.58 -25.04 1.25
N GLY A 191 11.15 -25.32 0.08
CA GLY A 191 10.52 -26.17 -0.94
C GLY A 191 10.23 -27.56 -0.39
N MET A 192 11.24 -28.23 0.18
CA MET A 192 11.07 -29.56 0.76
C MET A 192 10.02 -29.60 1.89
N MET A 193 9.99 -28.60 2.77
CA MET A 193 9.00 -28.53 3.86
C MET A 193 7.57 -28.42 3.35
N ARG A 194 7.36 -27.65 2.28
CA ARG A 194 6.03 -27.48 1.66
C ARG A 194 5.56 -28.73 0.95
N ASP A 195 6.42 -29.40 0.19
CA ASP A 195 6.10 -30.66 -0.47
C ASP A 195 5.67 -31.72 0.55
N ILE A 196 6.40 -31.83 1.67
CA ILE A 196 6.06 -32.73 2.77
C ILE A 196 4.66 -32.39 3.34
N THR A 197 4.37 -31.11 3.54
CA THR A 197 3.07 -30.67 4.08
C THR A 197 1.92 -30.99 3.12
N ALA A 198 2.11 -30.72 1.82
CA ALA A 198 1.12 -31.03 0.78
C ALA A 198 0.82 -32.54 0.70
N LEU A 199 1.85 -33.38 0.80
CA LEU A 199 1.70 -34.84 0.82
C LEU A 199 0.87 -35.34 2.02
N PHE A 200 0.92 -34.64 3.15
CA PHE A 200 0.10 -34.99 4.32
C PHE A 200 -1.35 -34.52 4.21
N ASP A 201 -1.61 -33.40 3.50
CA ASP A 201 -2.96 -32.91 3.26
C ASP A 201 -3.71 -33.75 2.22
N GLU A 202 -3.03 -34.30 1.21
CA GLU A 202 -3.63 -35.20 0.20
C GLU A 202 -4.03 -36.59 0.75
N GLN A 203 -3.63 -36.94 1.97
CA GLN A 203 -3.94 -38.22 2.62
C GLN A 203 -5.15 -38.15 3.58
N ARG A 204 -5.90 -37.04 3.58
CA ARG A 204 -7.10 -36.81 4.41
C ARG A 204 -8.37 -36.71 3.57
#